data_AF-A0A535JCP5-F1
#
_entry.id   AF-A0A535JCP5-F1
#
_cell.length_a   1.000
_cell.length_b   1.000
_cell.length_c   1.000
_cell.angle_alpha   90.00
_cell.angle_beta   90.00
_cell.angle_gamma   90.00
#
_symmetry.space_group_name_H-M   'P 1'
#
loop_
_entity.id
_entity.type
_entity.pdbx_description
1 polymer ?
#
loop_
_entity_poly.entity_id
_entity_poly.type
_entity_poly.pdbx_seq_one_letter_code
_entity_poly.pdbx_strand_id
1 'polypeptide(L)'
;MGETIAEARKALDRHAWREALTLLRQADAAGGLDGDALEMLADAAWWVAEPDESMAARERAYRTFTDAGDTRRAAGIALRLGQDNANQRAYAAGGAWVERATKLLEACRRRWATRSSASMGASRSHVARLILENALVTVT
;
A
#
# COMPACT_ATOMS: atom_id res chain seq x y z
N MET A 1 -14.19 -7.48 -14.69
CA MET A 1 -13.25 -7.32 -13.56
C MET A 1 -12.75 -5.89 -13.43
N GLY A 2 -12.12 -5.30 -14.46
CA GLY A 2 -11.66 -3.91 -14.40
C GLY A 2 -12.76 -2.88 -14.11
N GLU A 3 -13.99 -3.12 -14.58
CA GLU A 3 -15.16 -2.29 -14.29
C GLU A 3 -15.54 -2.29 -12.79
N THR A 4 -15.56 -3.45 -12.14
CA THR A 4 -15.84 -3.57 -10.69
C THR A 4 -14.80 -2.81 -9.86
N ILE A 5 -13.52 -2.86 -10.26
CA ILE A 5 -12.44 -2.13 -9.58
C ILE A 5 -12.56 -0.62 -9.82
N ALA A 6 -12.97 -0.19 -11.02
CA ALA A 6 -13.23 1.21 -11.32
C ALA A 6 -14.39 1.76 -10.48
N GLU A 7 -15.48 1.00 -10.31
CA GLU A 7 -16.59 1.38 -9.42
C GLU A 7 -16.17 1.40 -7.95
N ALA A 8 -15.36 0.43 -7.51
CA ALA A 8 -14.79 0.47 -6.16
C ALA A 8 -13.96 1.74 -5.92
N ARG A 9 -13.17 2.17 -6.92
CA ARG A 9 -12.39 3.41 -6.83
C ARG A 9 -13.29 4.63 -6.69
N LYS A 10 -14.36 4.74 -7.49
CA LYS A 10 -15.34 5.82 -7.35
C LYS A 10 -16.01 5.79 -5.96
N ALA A 11 -16.31 4.61 -5.43
CA ALA A 11 -16.84 4.45 -4.09
C ALA A 11 -15.85 4.91 -3.01
N LEU A 12 -14.55 4.62 -3.15
CA LEU A 12 -13.50 5.16 -2.27
C LEU A 12 -13.43 6.69 -2.33
N ASP A 13 -13.45 7.29 -3.53
CA ASP A 13 -13.34 8.74 -3.69
C ASP A 13 -14.48 9.50 -2.97
N ARG A 14 -15.68 8.92 -2.95
CA ARG A 14 -16.84 9.46 -2.20
C ARG A 14 -16.99 8.90 -0.78
N HIS A 15 -15.96 8.26 -0.24
CA HIS A 15 -15.91 7.75 1.14
C HIS A 15 -16.97 6.67 1.45
N ALA A 16 -17.49 6.00 0.42
CA ALA A 16 -18.42 4.88 0.55
C ALA A 16 -17.66 3.58 0.84
N TRP A 17 -16.97 3.53 1.97
CA TRP A 17 -15.99 2.48 2.30
C TRP A 17 -16.56 1.06 2.27
N ARG A 18 -17.75 0.85 2.83
CA ARG A 18 -18.40 -0.48 2.81
C ARG A 18 -18.74 -0.95 1.40
N GLU A 19 -19.13 -0.02 0.53
CA GLU A 19 -19.46 -0.34 -0.85
C GLU A 19 -18.19 -0.68 -1.64
N ALA A 20 -17.15 0.13 -1.51
CA ALA A 20 -15.84 -0.15 -2.08
C ALA A 20 -15.32 -1.52 -1.62
N LEU A 21 -15.40 -1.82 -0.31
CA LEU A 21 -14.99 -3.10 0.25
C LEU A 21 -15.76 -4.27 -0.37
N THR A 22 -17.08 -4.14 -0.51
CA THR A 22 -17.92 -5.16 -1.14
C THR A 22 -17.52 -5.42 -2.58
N LEU A 23 -17.32 -4.36 -3.38
CA LEU A 23 -16.91 -4.45 -4.78
C LEU A 23 -15.51 -5.06 -4.93
N LEU A 24 -14.58 -4.71 -4.05
CA LEU A 24 -13.21 -5.23 -4.07
C LEU A 24 -13.17 -6.70 -3.67
N ARG A 25 -13.93 -7.13 -2.67
CA ARG A 25 -14.08 -8.56 -2.32
C ARG A 25 -14.64 -9.39 -3.47
N GLN A 26 -15.66 -8.86 -4.17
CA GLN A 26 -16.22 -9.52 -5.34
C GLN A 26 -15.20 -9.65 -6.47
N ALA A 27 -14.46 -8.58 -6.76
CA ALA A 27 -13.39 -8.62 -7.76
C ALA A 27 -12.28 -9.59 -7.37
N ASP A 28 -11.91 -9.63 -6.08
CA ASP A 28 -10.89 -10.53 -5.55
C ASP A 28 -11.29 -12.01 -5.65
N ALA A 29 -12.53 -12.33 -5.29
CA ALA A 29 -13.08 -13.68 -5.39
C ALA A 29 -13.19 -14.17 -6.85
N ALA A 30 -13.38 -13.26 -7.81
CA ALA A 30 -13.57 -13.61 -9.21
C ALA A 30 -12.27 -13.93 -9.95
N GLY A 31 -11.13 -13.38 -9.54
CA GLY A 31 -9.87 -13.57 -10.27
C GLY A 31 -8.61 -13.04 -9.59
N GLY A 32 -8.70 -12.64 -8.33
CA GLY A 32 -7.63 -11.98 -7.59
C GLY A 32 -7.46 -10.51 -7.98
N LEU A 33 -6.85 -9.76 -7.06
CA LEU A 33 -6.51 -8.35 -7.24
C LEU A 33 -5.02 -8.16 -7.55
N ASP A 34 -4.73 -7.15 -8.36
CA ASP A 34 -3.36 -6.64 -8.52
C ASP A 34 -2.92 -5.81 -7.30
N GLY A 35 -1.66 -5.37 -7.28
CA GLY A 35 -1.12 -4.64 -6.14
C GLY A 35 -1.90 -3.36 -5.81
N ASP A 36 -2.32 -2.61 -6.84
CA ASP A 36 -3.09 -1.38 -6.68
C ASP A 36 -4.48 -1.63 -6.09
N ALA A 37 -5.17 -2.67 -6.55
CA ALA A 37 -6.47 -3.06 -6.02
C ALA A 37 -6.39 -3.71 -4.63
N LEU A 38 -5.29 -4.40 -4.31
CA LEU A 38 -5.03 -4.88 -2.96
C LEU A 38 -4.80 -3.74 -1.97
N GLU A 39 -4.14 -2.66 -2.39
CA GLU A 39 -4.04 -1.44 -1.58
C GLU A 39 -5.41 -0.81 -1.32
N MET A 40 -6.25 -0.72 -2.37
CA MET A 40 -7.62 -0.23 -2.23
C MET A 40 -8.46 -1.08 -1.28
N LEU A 41 -8.32 -2.42 -1.35
CA LEU A 41 -9.00 -3.35 -0.46
C LEU A 41 -8.55 -3.14 1.00
N ALA A 42 -7.24 -3.02 1.21
CA ALA A 42 -6.69 -2.79 2.53
C ALA A 42 -7.20 -1.49 3.16
N ASP A 43 -7.24 -0.40 2.39
CA ASP A 43 -7.67 0.90 2.89
C ASP A 43 -9.19 0.93 3.13
N ALA A 44 -10.00 0.28 2.28
CA ALA A 44 -11.43 0.13 2.52
C ALA A 44 -11.72 -0.66 3.81
N ALA A 45 -11.04 -1.80 4.00
CA ALA A 45 -11.18 -2.63 5.19
C ALA A 45 -10.78 -1.89 6.47
N TRP A 46 -9.71 -1.09 6.41
CA TRP A 46 -9.29 -0.24 7.52
C TRP A 46 -10.38 0.74 7.96
N TRP A 47 -10.97 1.48 7.01
CA TRP A 47 -12.02 2.46 7.31
C TRP A 47 -13.33 1.85 7.83
N VAL A 48 -13.58 0.57 7.55
CA VAL A 48 -14.74 -0.18 8.05
C VAL A 48 -14.44 -0.88 9.39
N ALA A 49 -13.24 -0.70 9.95
CA ALA A 49 -12.77 -1.33 11.17
C ALA A 49 -12.68 -2.88 11.06
N GLU A 50 -12.21 -3.38 9.91
CA GLU A 50 -11.86 -4.78 9.67
C GLU A 50 -10.32 -4.94 9.54
N PRO A 51 -9.57 -4.86 10.66
CA PRO A 51 -8.10 -4.77 10.64
C PRO A 51 -7.40 -6.04 10.11
N ASP A 52 -7.98 -7.22 10.34
CA ASP A 52 -7.39 -8.49 9.88
C ASP A 52 -7.38 -8.58 8.35
N GLU A 53 -8.49 -8.20 7.71
CA GLU A 53 -8.56 -8.16 6.24
C GLU A 53 -7.67 -7.05 5.66
N SER A 54 -7.61 -5.89 6.33
CA SER A 54 -6.71 -4.81 5.94
C SER A 54 -5.25 -5.30 5.91
N MET A 55 -4.81 -5.96 6.99
CA MET A 55 -3.46 -6.51 7.10
C MET A 55 -3.20 -7.60 6.06
N ALA A 56 -4.13 -8.55 5.89
CA ALA A 56 -4.01 -9.61 4.89
C ALA A 56 -3.90 -9.06 3.45
N ALA A 57 -4.70 -8.03 3.12
CA ALA A 57 -4.63 -7.35 1.84
C ALA A 57 -3.28 -6.64 1.63
N ARG A 58 -2.74 -5.96 2.66
CA ARG A 58 -1.40 -5.36 2.60
C ARG A 58 -0.30 -6.40 2.43
N GLU A 59 -0.35 -7.54 3.11
CA GLU A 59 0.63 -8.61 2.94
C GLU A 59 0.63 -9.19 1.52
N ARG A 60 -0.55 -9.26 0.90
CA ARG A 60 -0.69 -9.64 -0.52
C ARG A 60 -0.12 -8.56 -1.43
N ALA A 61 -0.45 -7.29 -1.21
CA ALA A 61 0.10 -6.17 -1.99
C ALA A 61 1.64 -6.13 -1.92
N TYR A 62 2.20 -6.34 -0.73
CA TYR A 62 3.65 -6.43 -0.52
C TYR A 62 4.26 -7.51 -1.44
N ARG A 63 3.72 -8.72 -1.42
CA ARG A 63 4.17 -9.83 -2.27
C ARG A 63 4.06 -9.49 -3.76
N THR A 64 2.93 -8.95 -4.19
CA THR A 64 2.72 -8.54 -5.58
C THR A 64 3.77 -7.52 -6.04
N PHE A 65 4.10 -6.53 -5.21
CA PHE A 65 5.13 -5.54 -5.56
C PHE A 65 6.55 -6.08 -5.48
N THR A 66 6.85 -6.97 -4.53
CA THR A 66 8.17 -7.62 -4.49
C THR A 66 8.40 -8.50 -5.71
N ASP A 67 7.39 -9.26 -6.12
CA ASP A 67 7.47 -10.16 -7.27
C ASP A 67 7.58 -9.38 -8.59
N ALA A 68 6.91 -8.23 -8.67
CA ALA A 68 7.05 -7.29 -9.79
C ALA A 68 8.37 -6.49 -9.77
N GLY A 69 9.18 -6.60 -8.71
CA GLY A 69 10.41 -5.84 -8.54
C GLY A 69 10.21 -4.35 -8.23
N ASP A 70 8.97 -3.91 -7.96
CA ASP A 70 8.64 -2.54 -7.56
C ASP A 70 9.03 -2.30 -6.11
N THR A 71 10.34 -2.11 -5.93
CA THR A 71 11.00 -2.00 -4.63
C THR A 71 10.46 -0.83 -3.81
N ARG A 72 10.04 0.27 -4.48
CA ARG A 72 9.53 1.45 -3.80
C ARG A 72 8.14 1.20 -3.23
N ARG A 73 7.24 0.63 -4.03
CA ARG A 73 5.89 0.31 -3.54
C ARG A 73 5.91 -0.79 -2.50
N ALA A 74 6.71 -1.85 -2.70
CA ALA A 74 6.91 -2.89 -1.69
C ALA A 74 7.39 -2.32 -0.34
N ALA A 75 8.37 -1.41 -0.34
CA ALA A 75 8.84 -0.76 0.88
C ALA A 75 7.74 0.09 1.55
N GLY A 76 6.94 0.82 0.77
CA GLY A 76 5.80 1.59 1.29
C GLY A 76 4.76 0.72 1.98
N ILE A 77 4.43 -0.44 1.41
CA ILE A 77 3.52 -1.41 2.04
C ILE A 77 4.11 -1.99 3.32
N ALA A 78 5.39 -2.38 3.31
CA ALA A 78 6.05 -2.89 4.50
C ALA A 78 6.05 -1.87 5.66
N LEU A 79 6.21 -0.57 5.38
CA LEU A 79 6.09 0.46 6.41
C LEU A 79 4.66 0.55 6.98
N ARG A 80 3.63 0.47 6.14
CA ARG A 80 2.23 0.43 6.62
C ARG A 80 1.96 -0.79 7.49
N LEU A 81 2.42 -1.98 7.09
CA LEU A 81 2.34 -3.19 7.93
C LEU A 81 3.08 -3.04 9.27
N GLY A 82 4.22 -2.35 9.26
CA GLY A 82 4.94 -1.99 10.48
C GLY A 82 4.08 -1.14 11.44
N GLN A 83 3.40 -0.14 10.89
CA GLN A 83 2.50 0.74 11.65
C GLN A 83 1.26 -0.01 12.17
N ASP A 84 0.61 -0.83 11.34
CA ASP A 84 -0.56 -1.62 11.72
C ASP A 84 -0.24 -2.56 12.88
N ASN A 85 0.92 -3.24 12.83
CA ASN A 85 1.39 -4.10 13.92
C ASN A 85 1.72 -3.30 15.19
N ALA A 86 2.31 -2.11 15.07
CA ALA A 86 2.59 -1.25 16.21
C ALA A 86 1.30 -0.78 16.91
N ASN A 87 0.27 -0.43 16.13
CA ASN A 87 -1.06 -0.05 16.66
C ASN A 87 -1.69 -1.20 17.45
N GLN A 88 -1.45 -2.46 17.04
CA GLN A 88 -1.87 -3.66 17.77
C GLN A 88 -0.90 -4.10 18.88
N ARG A 89 0.13 -3.29 19.19
CA ARG A 89 1.19 -3.60 20.16
C ARG A 89 2.03 -4.85 19.82
N ALA A 90 1.98 -5.31 18.58
CA ALA A 90 2.80 -6.40 18.04
C ALA A 90 4.17 -5.86 17.57
N TYR A 91 4.94 -5.24 18.48
CA TYR A 91 6.14 -4.49 18.13
C TYR A 91 7.24 -5.33 17.45
N ALA A 92 7.39 -6.60 17.81
CA ALA A 92 8.37 -7.49 17.18
C ALA A 92 8.05 -7.72 15.69
N ALA A 93 6.77 -8.00 15.39
CA ALA A 93 6.31 -8.15 14.01
C ALA A 93 6.42 -6.82 13.24
N GLY A 94 6.04 -5.70 13.87
CA GLY A 94 6.18 -4.37 13.30
C GLY A 94 7.63 -4.02 12.95
N GLY A 95 8.57 -4.29 13.86
CA GLY A 95 10.00 -4.08 13.64
C GLY A 95 10.54 -4.92 12.48
N ALA A 96 10.09 -6.16 12.33
CA ALA A 96 10.50 -7.02 11.23
C ALA A 96 10.00 -6.49 9.86
N TRP A 97 8.85 -5.82 9.82
CA TRP A 97 8.36 -5.16 8.61
C TRP A 97 9.15 -3.89 8.27
N VAL A 98 9.49 -3.08 9.27
CA VAL A 98 10.37 -1.91 9.10
C VAL A 98 11.76 -2.30 8.59
N GLU A 99 12.32 -3.41 9.09
CA GLU A 99 13.60 -3.93 8.63
C GLU A 99 13.53 -4.34 7.14
N ARG A 100 12.45 -5.01 6.72
CA ARG A 100 12.21 -5.37 5.31
C ARG A 100 12.15 -4.12 4.42
N ALA A 101 11.39 -3.11 4.82
CA ALA A 101 11.31 -1.84 4.10
C ALA A 101 12.70 -1.19 3.95
N THR A 102 13.49 -1.18 5.04
CA THR A 102 14.85 -0.64 5.05
C THR A 102 15.75 -1.36 4.05
N LYS A 103 15.75 -2.70 4.05
CA LYS A 103 16.53 -3.52 3.11
C LYS A 103 16.15 -3.26 1.65
N LEU A 104 14.85 -3.12 1.35
CA LEU A 104 14.36 -2.78 0.02
C LEU A 104 14.86 -1.40 -0.43
N LEU A 105 14.74 -0.39 0.43
CA LEU A 105 15.19 0.97 0.12
C LEU A 105 16.70 1.05 -0.07
N GLU A 106 17.49 0.32 0.72
CA GLU A 106 18.92 0.23 0.53
C GLU A 106 19.30 -0.44 -0.80
N ALA A 107 18.64 -1.54 -1.14
CA ALA A 107 18.85 -2.23 -2.41
C ALA A 107 18.50 -1.32 -3.60
N CYS A 108 17.41 -0.56 -3.49
CA CYS A 108 17.04 0.47 -4.45
C CYS A 108 18.16 1.50 -4.56
N ARG A 109 18.60 2.11 -3.45
CA ARG A 109 19.68 3.11 -3.44
C ARG A 109 20.97 2.59 -4.08
N ARG A 110 21.39 1.35 -3.78
CA ARG A 110 22.56 0.72 -4.41
C ARG A 110 22.39 0.59 -5.93
N ARG A 111 21.21 0.11 -6.37
CA ARG A 111 20.88 -0.01 -7.80
C ARG A 111 20.87 1.34 -8.50
N TRP A 112 20.32 2.37 -7.86
CA TRP A 112 20.34 3.74 -8.36
C TRP A 112 21.76 4.27 -8.46
N ALA A 113 22.63 4.07 -7.46
CA ALA A 113 24.03 4.50 -7.52
C ALA A 113 24.81 3.84 -8.68
N THR A 114 24.55 2.56 -8.97
CA THR A 114 25.16 1.85 -10.11
C THR A 114 24.58 2.29 -11.47
N ARG A 115 23.32 2.75 -11.52
CA ARG A 115 22.64 3.17 -12.76
C ARG A 115 22.73 4.68 -13.03
N SER A 116 22.86 5.52 -12.02
CA SER A 116 22.98 6.98 -12.13
C SER A 116 24.35 7.41 -12.67
N SER A 117 25.38 6.56 -12.54
CA SER A 117 26.61 6.69 -13.33
C SER A 117 26.38 6.46 -14.83
N ALA A 118 25.23 5.91 -15.22
CA ALA A 118 24.89 5.59 -16.60
C ALA A 118 23.73 6.42 -17.21
N SER A 119 22.89 7.10 -16.43
CA SER A 119 21.78 7.94 -16.97
C SER A 119 21.14 8.84 -15.90
N MET A 120 21.20 10.17 -16.09
CA MET A 120 20.53 11.17 -15.24
C MET A 120 19.31 11.74 -16.00
N GLY A 121 18.11 11.55 -15.46
CA GLY A 121 16.85 12.16 -15.95
C GLY A 121 15.68 11.82 -15.04
N ALA A 122 15.19 12.81 -14.29
CA ALA A 122 14.26 12.64 -13.16
C ALA A 122 12.80 12.96 -13.50
N SER A 123 11.86 12.35 -12.76
CA SER A 123 10.57 12.97 -12.44
C SER A 123 9.96 12.38 -11.15
N ARG A 124 9.45 13.27 -10.29
CA ARG A 124 8.94 13.02 -8.93
C ARG A 124 7.41 12.80 -8.97
N SER A 125 6.92 11.80 -8.24
CA SER A 125 5.51 11.41 -8.18
C SER A 125 4.68 12.14 -7.12
N HIS A 126 3.43 12.46 -7.50
CA HIS A 126 2.41 13.31 -6.85
C HIS A 126 1.89 12.80 -5.48
N VAL A 127 2.11 11.53 -5.17
CA VAL A 127 1.43 10.81 -4.07
C VAL A 127 1.94 11.21 -2.68
N ALA A 128 3.19 11.67 -2.57
CA ALA A 128 3.74 12.17 -1.30
C ALA A 128 3.08 13.48 -0.82
N ARG A 129 2.41 14.21 -1.71
CA ARG A 129 1.74 15.48 -1.41
C ARG A 129 0.45 15.27 -0.62
N LEU A 130 -0.34 14.27 -1.01
CA LEU A 130 -1.66 14.01 -0.42
C LEU A 130 -1.58 13.43 1.00
N ILE A 131 -0.50 12.70 1.34
CA ILE A 131 -0.30 12.17 2.69
C ILE A 131 0.06 13.27 3.70
N LEU A 132 0.76 14.31 3.27
CA LEU A 132 1.07 15.47 4.12
C LEU A 132 -0.14 16.40 4.31
N GLU A 133 -0.95 16.58 3.27
CA GLU A 133 -2.12 17.46 3.31
C GLU A 133 -3.23 16.88 4.21
N ASN A 134 -3.35 15.56 4.33
CA ASN A 134 -4.38 14.93 5.17
C ASN A 134 -3.96 14.70 6.65
N ALA A 135 -2.66 14.80 6.96
CA ALA A 135 -2.15 14.63 8.33
C ALA A 135 -2.32 15.89 9.21
N LEU A 136 -2.61 17.05 8.61
CA LEU A 136 -2.71 18.33 9.33
C LEU A 136 -4.14 18.70 9.74
N VAL A 137 -5.17 17.95 9.31
CA VAL A 137 -6.58 18.31 9.52
C VAL A 137 -7.17 17.72 10.81
N THR A 138 -6.51 16.76 11.46
CA THR A 138 -7.06 16.08 12.67
C THR A 138 -6.55 16.65 14.00
N VAL A 139 -5.82 17.77 13.98
CA VAL A 139 -5.44 18.51 15.20
C VAL A 139 -5.85 19.98 15.04
N THR A 140 -7.15 20.23 15.07
CA THR A 140 -7.74 21.56 15.36
C THR A 140 -9.13 21.35 15.91
#